data_AF-A0ABD3FL05-F1
#
_entry.id   AF-A0ABD3FL05-F1
#
_cell.length_a   1.000
_cell.length_b   1.000
_cell.length_c   1.000
_cell.angle_alpha   90.00
_cell.angle_beta   90.00
_cell.angle_gamma   90.00
#
_symmetry.space_group_name_H-M   'P 1'
#
loop_
_entity.id
_entity.type
_entity.pdbx_description
1 polymer ?
#
loop_
_entity_poly.entity_id
_entity_poly.type
_entity_poly.pdbx_seq_one_letter_code
_entity_poly.pdbx_strand_id
1 'polypeptide(L)'
;MRPNLGVLVNVLLLLVGLVGHSDAVHLEETKQASPFGSTIESKAATSQRFLRVNDKPISATGEEDRDITVGTIVSASAQAVKMKMKLNIMLARGLSPTRVLKKLQVVRMSDKNFNNFARFYARYLAKYSGKKLDLPKTAEDVIVLPKIKDWLAQKLLPSQVEQELKNLASKNANRYMQLYFKDADNIVILPMLERWESQKLLPSQFKYNLIEIGVKYTTKYTDWYMRNGGEQVVKAKLRKWLQEGVHPTEIGAKLGKIGVTDTAKYVDWYIDAPVVAKLKTWVNRGLYPPQMLAKLKGAGVTDAQRYYNTIVDLYGQRQAALYRKTLA
;
A
#
# COMPACT_ATOMS: atom_id res chain seq x y z
N MET A 1 -24.38 -8.59 -47.27
CA MET A 1 -23.29 -7.62 -47.53
C MET A 1 -22.59 -7.29 -46.21
N ARG A 2 -21.26 -7.29 -46.18
CA ARG A 2 -20.41 -6.88 -45.03
C ARG A 2 -19.24 -6.05 -45.59
N PRO A 3 -18.84 -4.93 -44.96
CA PRO A 3 -17.47 -4.42 -45.02
C PRO A 3 -16.67 -5.04 -43.85
N ASN A 4 -15.64 -5.85 -44.14
CA ASN A 4 -14.24 -5.48 -44.39
C ASN A 4 -13.48 -4.97 -43.15
N LEU A 5 -12.66 -5.87 -42.59
CA LEU A 5 -11.46 -5.56 -41.81
C LEU A 5 -10.38 -4.96 -42.73
N GLY A 6 -9.47 -4.15 -42.18
CA GLY A 6 -8.16 -3.91 -42.78
C GLY A 6 -7.47 -2.62 -42.33
N VAL A 7 -6.12 -2.66 -42.31
CA VAL A 7 -5.17 -1.55 -42.01
C VAL A 7 -5.07 -1.20 -40.50
N LEU A 8 -4.03 -1.62 -39.72
CA LEU A 8 -2.57 -1.35 -39.76
C LEU A 8 -2.22 0.11 -39.34
N VAL A 9 -1.14 0.48 -38.63
CA VAL A 9 -0.13 -0.24 -37.80
C VAL A 9 0.64 0.78 -36.89
N ASN A 10 1.38 0.28 -35.90
CA ASN A 10 2.45 0.90 -35.06
C ASN A 10 2.98 2.33 -35.34
N VAL A 11 3.12 3.13 -34.26
CA VAL A 11 4.28 4.01 -33.91
C VAL A 11 4.30 4.09 -32.36
N LEU A 12 5.13 3.37 -31.59
CA LEU A 12 6.58 3.52 -31.28
C LEU A 12 7.00 4.80 -30.51
N LEU A 13 7.85 4.59 -29.50
CA LEU A 13 8.43 5.61 -28.60
C LEU A 13 9.19 6.74 -29.31
N LEU A 14 9.29 7.89 -28.63
CA LEU A 14 10.52 8.69 -28.66
C LEU A 14 10.82 9.27 -27.28
N LEU A 15 12.10 9.20 -26.89
CA LEU A 15 12.63 9.50 -25.57
C LEU A 15 13.71 10.59 -25.74
N VAL A 16 13.50 11.77 -25.15
CA VAL A 16 14.47 12.88 -25.06
C VAL A 16 14.23 13.59 -23.71
N GLY A 17 15.21 14.02 -22.92
CA GLY A 17 16.67 13.90 -23.08
C GLY A 17 17.44 15.19 -22.77
N LEU A 18 17.76 15.39 -21.49
CA LEU A 18 18.92 16.16 -20.96
C LEU A 18 18.92 17.72 -20.86
N VAL A 19 19.82 18.16 -19.96
CA VAL A 19 20.34 19.53 -19.63
C VAL A 19 19.45 20.40 -18.73
N GLY A 20 19.92 21.04 -17.63
CA GLY A 20 21.21 21.05 -16.90
C GLY A 20 20.97 20.97 -15.36
N HIS A 21 21.94 20.86 -14.43
CA HIS A 21 23.17 21.64 -14.20
C HIS A 21 22.93 23.16 -14.31
N SER A 22 23.25 24.01 -13.34
CA SER A 22 24.04 23.83 -12.10
C SER A 22 23.17 24.13 -10.84
N ASP A 23 23.64 24.38 -9.60
CA ASP A 23 25.00 24.59 -9.07
C ASP A 23 25.11 24.22 -7.56
N ALA A 24 26.30 24.34 -6.98
CA ALA A 24 26.62 24.02 -5.58
C ALA A 24 26.77 25.27 -4.70
N VAL A 25 26.35 25.18 -3.43
CA VAL A 25 26.76 26.12 -2.38
C VAL A 25 27.31 25.35 -1.18
N HIS A 26 28.54 25.68 -0.82
CA HIS A 26 29.34 25.11 0.25
C HIS A 26 29.32 26.09 1.44
N LEU A 27 28.96 25.64 2.64
CA LEU A 27 29.16 26.36 3.92
C LEU A 27 28.96 25.33 5.05
N GLU A 28 30.03 24.69 5.49
CA GLU A 28 30.97 25.10 6.54
C GLU A 28 30.53 24.69 7.95
N GLU A 29 31.42 23.93 8.58
CA GLU A 29 31.28 23.32 9.90
C GLU A 29 32.05 24.19 10.91
N THR A 30 31.36 24.80 11.87
CA THR A 30 32.00 25.54 12.98
C THR A 30 31.77 24.87 14.33
N LYS A 31 32.88 24.44 14.94
CA LYS A 31 32.93 23.90 16.31
C LYS A 31 33.33 25.01 17.28
N GLN A 32 32.52 25.28 18.30
CA GLN A 32 32.84 25.95 19.58
C GLN A 32 31.55 26.05 20.42
N ALA A 33 31.54 26.09 21.74
CA ALA A 33 32.42 25.49 22.76
C ALA A 33 31.58 25.37 24.06
N SER A 34 31.88 24.40 24.91
CA SER A 34 31.20 24.24 26.21
C SER A 34 32.02 24.86 27.34
N PRO A 35 31.45 25.74 28.18
CA PRO A 35 32.05 26.13 29.45
C PRO A 35 31.39 25.43 30.66
N PHE A 36 32.21 25.21 31.69
CA PHE A 36 31.94 24.66 33.03
C PHE A 36 32.18 23.15 33.24
N GLY A 37 33.29 22.85 33.94
CA GLY A 37 33.54 21.56 34.61
C GLY A 37 32.77 21.44 35.94
N SER A 38 32.99 20.39 36.73
CA SER A 38 34.29 20.14 37.37
C SER A 38 34.69 18.66 37.56
N THR A 39 36.00 18.48 37.74
CA THR A 39 36.69 17.21 38.02
C THR A 39 36.53 16.77 39.48
N ILE A 40 36.29 15.47 39.71
CA ILE A 40 36.84 14.75 40.88
C ILE A 40 37.34 13.36 40.42
N GLU A 41 38.56 13.01 40.82
CA GLU A 41 39.18 11.70 40.55
C GLU A 41 38.63 10.60 41.47
N SER A 42 38.68 9.33 41.06
CA SER A 42 39.78 8.44 41.51
C SER A 42 39.58 6.93 41.25
N LYS A 43 40.73 6.29 40.99
CA LYS A 43 41.11 4.89 41.29
C LYS A 43 40.28 3.73 40.72
N ALA A 44 40.92 3.03 39.79
CA ALA A 44 40.67 1.62 39.50
C ALA A 44 40.98 0.71 40.70
N ALA A 45 40.23 -0.40 40.83
CA ALA A 45 40.62 -1.55 41.63
C ALA A 45 40.08 -2.86 41.03
N THR A 46 41.01 -3.74 40.64
CA THR A 46 40.76 -5.14 40.28
C THR A 46 40.13 -5.91 41.43
N SER A 47 39.15 -6.78 41.17
CA SER A 47 38.94 -7.95 42.03
C SER A 47 38.26 -9.12 41.32
N GLN A 48 38.96 -10.26 41.32
CA GLN A 48 38.37 -11.57 41.01
C GLN A 48 37.46 -12.00 42.17
N ARG A 49 36.33 -12.66 41.89
CA ARG A 49 35.67 -13.50 42.90
C ARG A 49 35.52 -14.93 42.42
N PHE A 50 36.37 -15.77 43.00
CA PHE A 50 36.32 -17.23 42.91
C PHE A 50 35.12 -17.81 43.65
N LEU A 51 34.80 -19.05 43.28
CA LEU A 51 34.10 -20.02 44.11
C LEU A 51 34.62 -20.02 45.56
N ARG A 52 33.71 -20.01 46.53
CA ARG A 52 33.93 -20.64 47.84
C ARG A 52 32.71 -21.44 48.26
N VAL A 53 32.92 -22.75 48.36
CA VAL A 53 32.10 -23.69 49.12
C VAL A 53 32.37 -23.45 50.61
N ASN A 54 31.37 -23.66 51.46
CA ASN A 54 31.55 -24.00 52.87
C ASN A 54 30.25 -24.66 53.40
N ASP A 55 30.37 -25.88 53.92
CA ASP A 55 29.38 -26.52 54.80
C ASP A 55 29.40 -25.78 56.18
N LYS A 56 28.48 -25.92 57.15
CA LYS A 56 27.76 -27.07 57.77
C LYS A 56 26.84 -26.47 58.90
N PRO A 57 26.14 -27.20 59.81
CA PRO A 57 25.00 -28.14 59.69
C PRO A 57 23.71 -27.76 60.49
N ILE A 58 22.57 -28.43 60.19
CA ILE A 58 21.50 -28.99 61.11
C ILE A 58 20.91 -28.06 62.22
N SER A 59 19.58 -27.85 62.40
CA SER A 59 18.45 -28.79 62.34
C SER A 59 17.06 -28.12 62.14
N ALA A 60 16.07 -28.92 61.69
CA ALA A 60 14.61 -28.97 62.01
C ALA A 60 13.83 -27.69 62.45
N THR A 61 12.57 -27.43 62.05
CA THR A 61 11.47 -28.26 61.45
C THR A 61 10.65 -27.44 60.44
N GLY A 62 9.89 -28.10 59.56
CA GLY A 62 8.90 -27.46 58.67
C GLY A 62 8.71 -28.22 57.36
N GLU A 63 7.77 -29.16 57.34
CA GLU A 63 7.34 -29.86 56.11
C GLU A 63 6.46 -28.93 55.26
N GLU A 64 6.88 -28.60 54.05
CA GLU A 64 5.97 -28.30 52.92
C GLU A 64 6.74 -28.29 51.57
N ASP A 65 6.31 -29.16 50.67
CA ASP A 65 6.57 -29.27 49.23
C ASP A 65 7.75 -28.50 48.59
N ARG A 66 8.87 -29.22 48.41
CA ARG A 66 9.86 -28.92 47.35
C ARG A 66 10.22 -30.15 46.52
N ASP A 67 9.22 -30.89 46.06
CA ASP A 67 9.42 -32.01 45.14
C ASP A 67 9.60 -31.54 43.68
N ILE A 68 10.66 -30.76 43.43
CA ILE A 68 11.12 -30.43 42.07
C ILE A 68 11.75 -31.69 41.47
N THR A 69 10.87 -32.46 40.84
CA THR A 69 11.04 -33.87 40.51
C THR A 69 12.27 -34.12 39.63
N VAL A 70 13.30 -34.78 40.17
CA VAL A 70 14.50 -35.18 39.41
C VAL A 70 14.15 -36.08 38.21
N GLY A 71 13.09 -36.90 38.33
CA GLY A 71 12.55 -37.71 37.24
C GLY A 71 12.05 -36.91 36.02
N THR A 72 11.58 -35.68 36.22
CA THR A 72 11.12 -34.79 35.13
C THR A 72 12.29 -34.25 34.31
N ILE A 73 13.46 -34.06 34.93
CA ILE A 73 14.68 -33.58 34.27
C ILE A 73 15.32 -34.69 33.41
N VAL A 74 15.35 -35.93 33.93
CA VAL A 74 15.88 -37.10 33.20
C VAL A 74 14.98 -37.49 32.03
N SER A 75 13.66 -37.45 32.19
CA SER A 75 12.72 -37.77 31.10
C SER A 75 12.72 -36.71 29.98
N ALA A 76 12.80 -35.41 30.32
CA ALA A 76 12.91 -34.33 29.34
C ALA A 76 14.19 -34.41 28.48
N SER A 77 15.33 -34.73 29.10
CA SER A 77 16.61 -34.88 28.39
C SER A 77 16.60 -36.10 27.46
N ALA A 78 16.05 -37.24 27.88
CA ALA A 78 15.88 -38.42 27.02
C ALA A 78 15.00 -38.13 25.78
N GLN A 79 13.89 -37.41 25.95
CA GLN A 79 13.03 -37.00 24.82
C GLN A 79 13.76 -36.06 23.84
N ALA A 80 14.55 -35.11 24.34
CA ALA A 80 15.35 -34.20 23.52
C ALA A 80 16.41 -34.95 22.69
N VAL A 81 17.09 -35.94 23.28
CA VAL A 81 18.05 -36.82 22.57
C VAL A 81 17.34 -37.62 21.48
N LYS A 82 16.20 -38.25 21.79
CA LYS A 82 15.39 -39.02 20.83
C LYS A 82 14.95 -38.18 19.64
N MET A 83 14.51 -36.93 19.86
CA MET A 83 14.17 -36.01 18.76
C MET A 83 15.40 -35.54 17.98
N LYS A 84 16.52 -35.22 18.62
CA LYS A 84 17.79 -34.89 17.94
C LYS A 84 18.25 -36.02 17.01
N MET A 85 18.16 -37.28 17.47
CA MET A 85 18.46 -38.47 16.68
C MET A 85 17.48 -38.63 15.51
N LYS A 86 16.17 -38.48 15.75
CA LYS A 86 15.13 -38.53 14.70
C LYS A 86 15.38 -37.51 13.58
N LEU A 87 15.72 -36.27 13.93
CA LEU A 87 16.04 -35.22 12.93
C LEU A 87 17.32 -35.54 12.16
N ASN A 88 18.36 -36.05 12.82
CA ASN A 88 19.60 -36.47 12.17
C ASN A 88 19.34 -37.62 11.18
N ILE A 89 18.51 -38.60 11.52
CA ILE A 89 18.12 -39.70 10.62
C ILE A 89 17.35 -39.14 9.40
N MET A 90 16.45 -38.18 9.58
CA MET A 90 15.74 -37.54 8.46
C MET A 90 16.71 -36.80 7.51
N LEU A 91 17.73 -36.13 8.07
CA LEU A 91 18.75 -35.41 7.30
C LEU A 91 19.76 -36.35 6.63
N ALA A 92 20.09 -37.48 7.25
CA ALA A 92 20.92 -38.53 6.67
C ALA A 92 20.22 -39.15 5.45
N ARG A 93 18.92 -39.49 5.60
CA ARG A 93 18.06 -40.02 4.53
C ARG A 93 17.64 -38.98 3.47
N GLY A 94 18.14 -37.74 3.54
CA GLY A 94 17.88 -36.69 2.54
C GLY A 94 16.41 -36.31 2.36
N LEU A 95 15.58 -36.40 3.42
CA LEU A 95 14.17 -36.02 3.31
C LEU A 95 14.04 -34.52 2.99
N SER A 96 13.17 -34.18 2.05
CA SER A 96 12.87 -32.79 1.73
C SER A 96 12.24 -32.06 2.94
N PRO A 97 12.44 -30.74 3.06
CA PRO A 97 11.78 -29.90 4.07
C PRO A 97 10.27 -30.11 4.11
N THR A 98 9.62 -30.18 2.95
CA THR A 98 8.17 -30.43 2.81
C THR A 98 7.73 -31.80 3.35
N ARG A 99 8.55 -32.85 3.18
CA ARG A 99 8.27 -34.18 3.76
C ARG A 99 8.49 -34.20 5.27
N VAL A 100 9.51 -33.51 5.78
CA VAL A 100 9.76 -33.41 7.23
C VAL A 100 8.68 -32.59 7.93
N LEU A 101 8.23 -31.49 7.32
CA LEU A 101 7.12 -30.68 7.81
C LEU A 101 5.85 -31.52 8.06
N LYS A 102 5.45 -32.32 7.06
CA LYS A 102 4.34 -33.29 7.18
C LYS A 102 4.60 -34.34 8.27
N LYS A 103 5.79 -34.92 8.35
CA LYS A 103 6.16 -35.93 9.37
C LYS A 103 6.27 -35.40 10.81
N LEU A 104 6.45 -34.09 10.96
CA LEU A 104 6.47 -33.41 12.26
C LEU A 104 5.11 -32.77 12.60
N GLN A 105 4.11 -32.87 11.70
CA GLN A 105 2.79 -32.24 11.84
C GLN A 105 2.89 -30.73 12.13
N VAL A 106 3.82 -30.06 11.46
CA VAL A 106 4.00 -28.59 11.57
C VAL A 106 3.16 -27.93 10.49
N VAL A 107 2.18 -27.13 10.92
CA VAL A 107 1.29 -26.31 10.08
C VAL A 107 1.49 -24.83 10.41
N ARG A 108 1.75 -24.50 11.68
CA ARG A 108 1.87 -23.15 12.22
C ARG A 108 3.22 -22.96 12.94
N MET A 109 3.63 -21.71 13.11
CA MET A 109 4.90 -21.35 13.76
C MET A 109 4.81 -21.49 15.29
N SER A 110 3.59 -21.54 15.83
CA SER A 110 3.27 -21.82 17.23
C SER A 110 3.24 -23.33 17.57
N ASP A 111 3.33 -24.23 16.59
CA ASP A 111 3.28 -25.67 16.87
C ASP A 111 4.51 -26.13 17.67
N LYS A 112 4.29 -27.02 18.65
CA LYS A 112 5.36 -27.59 19.51
C LYS A 112 6.56 -28.16 18.74
N ASN A 113 6.35 -28.60 17.51
CA ASN A 113 7.38 -29.17 16.64
C ASN A 113 8.05 -28.15 15.70
N PHE A 114 7.58 -26.90 15.61
CA PHE A 114 8.14 -25.89 14.70
C PHE A 114 9.62 -25.62 14.99
N ASN A 115 10.01 -25.46 16.26
CA ASN A 115 11.41 -25.28 16.65
C ASN A 115 12.31 -26.46 16.26
N ASN A 116 11.77 -27.69 16.29
CA ASN A 116 12.47 -28.89 15.82
C ASN A 116 12.60 -28.89 14.29
N PHE A 117 11.56 -28.48 13.57
CA PHE A 117 11.61 -28.29 12.12
C PHE A 117 12.61 -27.21 11.70
N ALA A 118 12.62 -26.04 12.37
CA ALA A 118 13.55 -24.96 12.08
C ALA A 118 15.02 -25.37 12.29
N ARG A 119 15.31 -26.12 13.36
CA ARG A 119 16.65 -26.72 13.60
C ARG A 119 17.04 -27.73 12.52
N PHE A 120 16.10 -28.55 12.06
CA PHE A 120 16.32 -29.43 10.90
C PHE A 120 16.59 -28.62 9.63
N TYR A 121 15.81 -27.57 9.37
CA TYR A 121 15.92 -26.77 8.16
C TYR A 121 17.25 -26.04 8.05
N ALA A 122 17.75 -25.45 9.14
CA ALA A 122 19.07 -24.83 9.18
C ALA A 122 20.19 -25.83 8.82
N ARG A 123 20.12 -27.06 9.35
CA ARG A 123 21.08 -28.14 9.00
C ARG A 123 20.91 -28.64 7.57
N TYR A 124 19.68 -28.67 7.06
CA TYR A 124 19.39 -29.01 5.67
C TYR A 124 20.04 -27.99 4.71
N LEU A 125 19.86 -26.70 4.96
CA LEU A 125 20.50 -25.63 4.18
C LEU A 125 22.03 -25.70 4.22
N ALA A 126 22.62 -25.98 5.40
CA ALA A 126 24.07 -26.16 5.52
C ALA A 126 24.58 -27.36 4.70
N LYS A 127 23.94 -28.52 4.82
CA LYS A 127 24.32 -29.77 4.15
C LYS A 127 24.10 -29.73 2.63
N TYR A 128 23.07 -29.03 2.15
CA TYR A 128 22.70 -28.96 0.73
C TYR A 128 22.97 -27.58 0.11
N SER A 129 23.92 -26.83 0.67
CA SER A 129 24.28 -25.45 0.29
C SER A 129 24.73 -25.27 -1.16
N GLY A 130 25.12 -26.35 -1.85
CA GLY A 130 25.41 -26.35 -3.30
C GLY A 130 24.18 -26.41 -4.21
N LYS A 131 23.00 -26.80 -3.73
CA LYS A 131 21.75 -26.92 -4.54
C LYS A 131 20.96 -25.60 -4.55
N LYS A 132 21.66 -24.49 -4.76
CA LYS A 132 21.32 -23.19 -4.14
C LYS A 132 20.20 -22.37 -4.81
N LEU A 133 19.77 -22.69 -6.04
CA LEU A 133 19.00 -21.73 -6.84
C LEU A 133 17.61 -21.38 -6.27
N ASP A 134 16.83 -22.33 -5.76
CA ASP A 134 15.41 -22.12 -5.42
C ASP A 134 14.98 -22.54 -3.99
N LEU A 135 15.92 -22.71 -3.06
CA LEU A 135 15.58 -23.10 -1.68
C LEU A 135 15.10 -21.88 -0.85
N PRO A 136 13.97 -21.97 -0.12
CA PRO A 136 13.50 -20.91 0.77
C PRO A 136 14.56 -20.51 1.82
N LYS A 137 14.65 -19.22 2.17
CA LYS A 137 15.74 -18.74 3.06
C LYS A 137 15.53 -19.11 4.53
N THR A 138 14.27 -19.18 4.97
CA THR A 138 13.91 -19.52 6.37
C THR A 138 12.97 -20.71 6.44
N ALA A 139 12.84 -21.32 7.62
CA ALA A 139 11.84 -22.36 7.87
C ALA A 139 10.40 -21.82 7.78
N GLU A 140 10.22 -20.53 8.07
CA GLU A 140 8.95 -19.80 7.91
C GLU A 140 8.58 -19.66 6.42
N ASP A 141 9.55 -19.37 5.56
CA ASP A 141 9.37 -19.27 4.11
C ASP A 141 8.87 -20.60 3.48
N VAL A 142 9.27 -21.76 4.03
CA VAL A 142 8.80 -23.09 3.58
C VAL A 142 7.29 -23.27 3.82
N ILE A 143 6.73 -22.60 4.82
CA ILE A 143 5.30 -22.64 5.17
C ILE A 143 4.54 -21.56 4.40
N VAL A 144 5.02 -20.32 4.42
CA VAL A 144 4.25 -19.15 3.95
C VAL A 144 4.34 -18.94 2.45
N LEU A 145 5.48 -19.18 1.79
CA LEU A 145 5.60 -18.90 0.35
C LEU A 145 4.65 -19.75 -0.52
N PRO A 146 4.43 -21.05 -0.25
CA PRO A 146 3.38 -21.81 -0.94
C PRO A 146 1.98 -21.24 -0.65
N LYS A 147 1.71 -20.85 0.61
CA LYS A 147 0.43 -20.28 1.01
C LYS A 147 0.11 -18.96 0.32
N ILE A 148 1.09 -18.08 0.10
CA ILE A 148 0.89 -16.85 -0.69
C ILE A 148 0.41 -17.17 -2.11
N LYS A 149 0.97 -18.21 -2.76
CA LYS A 149 0.52 -18.65 -4.09
C LYS A 149 -0.90 -19.22 -4.05
N ASP A 150 -1.21 -20.06 -3.07
CA ASP A 150 -2.57 -20.58 -2.85
C ASP A 150 -3.58 -19.43 -2.64
N TRP A 151 -3.23 -18.43 -1.82
CA TRP A 151 -4.08 -17.30 -1.48
C TRP A 151 -4.33 -16.35 -2.67
N LEU A 152 -3.32 -16.13 -3.52
CA LEU A 152 -3.46 -15.39 -4.78
C LEU A 152 -4.37 -16.14 -5.76
N ALA A 153 -4.20 -17.46 -5.89
CA ALA A 153 -5.05 -18.29 -6.75
C ALA A 153 -6.52 -18.31 -6.28
N GLN A 154 -6.73 -18.32 -4.96
CA GLN A 154 -8.05 -18.22 -4.31
C GLN A 154 -8.59 -16.78 -4.25
N LYS A 155 -7.79 -15.78 -4.65
CA LYS A 155 -8.12 -14.34 -4.62
C LYS A 155 -8.55 -13.82 -3.24
N LEU A 156 -7.91 -14.29 -2.16
CA LEU A 156 -8.20 -13.76 -0.82
C LEU A 156 -7.91 -12.27 -0.75
N LEU A 157 -8.71 -11.55 0.02
CA LEU A 157 -8.52 -10.12 0.25
C LEU A 157 -7.27 -9.86 1.11
N PRO A 158 -6.55 -8.73 0.93
CA PRO A 158 -5.42 -8.37 1.78
C PRO A 158 -5.72 -8.43 3.30
N SER A 159 -6.93 -8.06 3.74
CA SER A 159 -7.36 -8.20 5.15
C SER A 159 -7.44 -9.65 5.62
N GLN A 160 -7.94 -10.56 4.76
CA GLN A 160 -7.98 -12.00 5.04
C GLN A 160 -6.57 -12.61 5.06
N VAL A 161 -5.67 -12.18 4.17
CA VAL A 161 -4.26 -12.62 4.17
C VAL A 161 -3.53 -12.15 5.44
N GLU A 162 -3.80 -10.93 5.92
CA GLU A 162 -3.25 -10.46 7.19
C GLU A 162 -3.76 -11.32 8.38
N GLN A 163 -5.04 -11.72 8.35
CA GLN A 163 -5.61 -12.64 9.34
C GLN A 163 -4.98 -14.04 9.26
N GLU A 164 -4.78 -14.59 8.06
CA GLU A 164 -4.13 -15.89 7.88
C GLU A 164 -2.66 -15.89 8.34
N LEU A 165 -1.92 -14.81 8.11
CA LEU A 165 -0.56 -14.65 8.65
C LEU A 165 -0.55 -14.61 10.20
N LYS A 166 -1.57 -13.99 10.83
CA LYS A 166 -1.77 -14.05 12.29
C LYS A 166 -2.13 -15.47 12.75
N ASN A 167 -3.00 -16.18 12.02
CA ASN A 167 -3.40 -17.56 12.31
C ASN A 167 -2.21 -18.55 12.23
N LEU A 168 -1.24 -18.29 11.35
CA LEU A 168 0.03 -19.03 11.26
C LEU A 168 1.03 -18.67 12.38
N ALA A 169 0.78 -17.62 13.17
CA ALA A 169 1.73 -17.02 14.11
C ALA A 169 3.04 -16.55 13.44
N SER A 170 2.95 -16.05 12.21
CA SER A 170 4.09 -15.51 11.46
C SER A 170 4.66 -14.27 12.15
N LYS A 171 5.95 -14.29 12.51
CA LYS A 171 6.65 -13.14 13.10
C LYS A 171 6.98 -12.07 12.06
N ASN A 172 7.07 -12.47 10.78
CA ASN A 172 7.44 -11.61 9.67
C ASN A 172 6.23 -11.21 8.79
N ALA A 173 5.05 -11.01 9.40
CA ALA A 173 3.80 -10.76 8.67
C ALA A 173 3.91 -9.60 7.65
N ASN A 174 4.58 -8.50 8.01
CA ASN A 174 4.80 -7.37 7.10
C ASN A 174 5.59 -7.75 5.83
N ARG A 175 6.63 -8.59 5.95
CA ARG A 175 7.41 -9.09 4.81
C ARG A 175 6.54 -9.96 3.89
N TYR A 176 5.69 -10.81 4.45
CA TYR A 176 4.82 -11.67 3.66
C TYR A 176 3.66 -10.91 3.02
N MET A 177 3.09 -9.90 3.68
CA MET A 177 2.15 -8.97 3.06
C MET A 177 2.79 -8.22 1.89
N GLN A 178 4.02 -7.74 2.02
CA GLN A 178 4.75 -7.11 0.90
C GLN A 178 4.96 -8.06 -0.27
N LEU A 179 5.27 -9.34 -0.02
CA LEU A 179 5.39 -10.35 -1.08
C LEU A 179 4.04 -10.64 -1.75
N TYR A 180 2.96 -10.74 -0.97
CA TYR A 180 1.61 -10.90 -1.48
C TYR A 180 1.18 -9.71 -2.37
N PHE A 181 1.41 -8.48 -1.93
CA PHE A 181 1.05 -7.27 -2.68
C PHE A 181 1.75 -7.12 -4.04
N LYS A 182 2.90 -7.76 -4.27
CA LYS A 182 3.58 -7.70 -5.59
C LYS A 182 2.69 -8.21 -6.73
N ASP A 183 1.92 -9.26 -6.46
CA ASP A 183 1.06 -9.91 -7.46
C ASP A 183 -0.42 -9.60 -7.22
N ALA A 184 -0.82 -9.33 -5.98
CA ALA A 184 -2.22 -9.04 -5.61
C ALA A 184 -2.78 -7.77 -6.26
N ASP A 185 -1.93 -6.77 -6.56
CA ASP A 185 -2.32 -5.55 -7.27
C ASP A 185 -3.07 -5.89 -8.58
N ASN A 186 -2.57 -6.85 -9.36
CA ASN A 186 -3.15 -7.26 -10.65
C ASN A 186 -4.19 -8.38 -10.50
N ILE A 187 -3.98 -9.32 -9.57
CA ILE A 187 -4.80 -10.54 -9.46
C ILE A 187 -6.09 -10.31 -8.66
N VAL A 188 -6.06 -9.42 -7.66
CA VAL A 188 -7.13 -9.23 -6.68
C VAL A 188 -7.62 -7.79 -6.65
N ILE A 189 -6.72 -6.81 -6.52
CA ILE A 189 -7.12 -5.42 -6.29
C ILE A 189 -7.72 -4.80 -7.55
N LEU A 190 -6.99 -4.80 -8.68
CA LEU A 190 -7.43 -4.16 -9.92
C LEU A 190 -8.83 -4.61 -10.40
N PRO A 191 -9.19 -5.92 -10.43
CA PRO A 191 -10.55 -6.36 -10.76
C PRO A 191 -11.64 -5.84 -9.80
N MET A 192 -11.30 -5.57 -8.54
CA MET A 192 -12.24 -4.93 -7.60
C MET A 192 -12.40 -3.44 -7.88
N LEU A 193 -11.33 -2.75 -8.31
CA LEU A 193 -11.40 -1.33 -8.68
C LEU A 193 -12.31 -1.13 -9.90
N GLU A 194 -12.12 -1.93 -10.95
CA GLU A 194 -12.95 -1.92 -12.17
C GLU A 194 -14.43 -2.18 -11.84
N ARG A 195 -14.69 -3.16 -10.96
CA ARG A 195 -16.04 -3.44 -10.46
C ARG A 195 -16.64 -2.25 -9.71
N TRP A 196 -15.89 -1.61 -8.82
CA TRP A 196 -16.36 -0.44 -8.06
C TRP A 196 -16.53 0.82 -8.91
N GLU A 197 -15.72 0.97 -9.96
CA GLU A 197 -15.85 2.05 -10.93
C GLU A 197 -17.22 2.00 -11.63
N SER A 198 -17.63 0.80 -12.08
CA SER A 198 -18.94 0.59 -12.71
C SER A 198 -20.13 0.98 -11.80
N GLN A 199 -19.93 0.95 -10.47
CA GLN A 199 -20.95 1.27 -9.47
C GLN A 199 -21.08 2.78 -9.18
N LYS A 200 -20.21 3.63 -9.76
CA LYS A 200 -20.26 5.10 -9.62
C LYS A 200 -20.24 5.58 -8.15
N LEU A 201 -19.43 4.92 -7.32
CA LEU A 201 -19.32 5.20 -5.89
C LEU A 201 -18.83 6.63 -5.61
N LEU A 202 -19.18 7.20 -4.45
CA LEU A 202 -18.53 8.43 -4.00
C LEU A 202 -17.05 8.16 -3.66
N PRO A 203 -16.13 9.11 -3.88
CA PRO A 203 -14.72 8.93 -3.52
C PRO A 203 -14.47 8.49 -2.07
N SER A 204 -15.27 8.97 -1.12
CA SER A 204 -15.23 8.53 0.28
C SER A 204 -15.65 7.06 0.46
N GLN A 205 -16.67 6.60 -0.25
CA GLN A 205 -17.11 5.20 -0.25
C GLN A 205 -16.07 4.28 -0.90
N PHE A 206 -15.52 4.70 -2.04
CA PHE A 206 -14.42 3.97 -2.70
C PHE A 206 -13.19 3.84 -1.79
N LYS A 207 -12.80 4.92 -1.11
CA LYS A 207 -11.72 4.91 -0.11
C LYS A 207 -12.03 4.01 1.09
N TYR A 208 -13.27 3.99 1.57
CA TYR A 208 -13.71 3.09 2.63
C TYR A 208 -13.58 1.61 2.21
N ASN A 209 -14.09 1.25 1.03
CA ASN A 209 -14.02 -0.11 0.51
C ASN A 209 -12.56 -0.60 0.37
N LEU A 210 -11.62 0.27 -0.03
CA LEU A 210 -10.19 -0.06 -0.04
C LEU A 210 -9.64 -0.41 1.35
N ILE A 211 -10.03 0.35 2.38
CA ILE A 211 -9.61 0.10 3.77
C ILE A 211 -10.22 -1.23 4.27
N GLU A 212 -11.49 -1.49 3.96
CA GLU A 212 -12.22 -2.72 4.33
C GLU A 212 -11.52 -3.98 3.78
N ILE A 213 -11.08 -3.96 2.52
CA ILE A 213 -10.32 -5.07 1.93
C ILE A 213 -8.86 -5.15 2.42
N GLY A 214 -8.40 -4.22 3.27
CA GLY A 214 -7.07 -4.22 3.89
C GLY A 214 -5.99 -3.46 3.11
N VAL A 215 -6.34 -2.60 2.15
CA VAL A 215 -5.38 -1.75 1.44
C VAL A 215 -5.02 -0.53 2.29
N LYS A 216 -3.80 -0.54 2.85
CA LYS A 216 -3.30 0.53 3.74
C LYS A 216 -2.93 1.81 3.00
N TYR A 217 -2.38 1.72 1.80
CA TYR A 217 -1.95 2.86 0.98
C TYR A 217 -3.01 3.19 -0.08
N THR A 218 -4.05 3.92 0.31
CA THR A 218 -5.22 4.19 -0.55
C THR A 218 -5.01 5.27 -1.61
N THR A 219 -3.99 6.12 -1.50
CA THR A 219 -3.74 7.26 -2.40
C THR A 219 -3.62 6.82 -3.87
N LYS A 220 -2.68 5.91 -4.19
CA LYS A 220 -2.48 5.32 -5.53
C LYS A 220 -3.79 4.91 -6.21
N TYR A 221 -4.66 4.26 -5.45
CA TYR A 221 -5.92 3.72 -5.94
C TYR A 221 -7.03 4.77 -6.04
N THR A 222 -7.03 5.75 -5.14
CA THR A 222 -7.95 6.91 -5.21
C THR A 222 -7.61 7.76 -6.44
N ASP A 223 -6.33 7.99 -6.71
CA ASP A 223 -5.86 8.73 -7.90
C ASP A 223 -6.11 7.97 -9.21
N TRP A 224 -6.06 6.64 -9.18
CA TRP A 224 -6.52 5.80 -10.29
C TRP A 224 -8.04 5.96 -10.50
N TYR A 225 -8.84 5.84 -9.43
CA TYR A 225 -10.29 5.95 -9.51
C TYR A 225 -10.76 7.29 -10.03
N MET A 226 -10.20 8.39 -9.51
CA MET A 226 -10.54 9.74 -9.92
C MET A 226 -10.28 9.99 -11.42
N ARG A 227 -9.22 9.37 -11.99
CA ARG A 227 -8.87 9.50 -13.41
C ARG A 227 -9.75 8.67 -14.34
N ASN A 228 -10.18 7.47 -13.94
CA ASN A 228 -10.94 6.57 -14.82
C ASN A 228 -12.46 6.83 -14.79
N GLY A 229 -13.05 7.05 -13.60
CA GLY A 229 -14.50 7.29 -13.47
C GLY A 229 -14.94 8.29 -12.39
N GLY A 230 -14.17 8.44 -11.30
CA GLY A 230 -14.55 9.24 -10.13
C GLY A 230 -14.82 10.71 -10.43
N GLU A 231 -14.06 11.33 -11.36
CA GLU A 231 -14.30 12.72 -11.78
C GLU A 231 -15.70 12.92 -12.39
N GLN A 232 -16.26 11.92 -13.10
CA GLN A 232 -17.62 12.02 -13.65
C GLN A 232 -18.70 11.90 -12.56
N VAL A 233 -18.46 11.10 -11.53
CA VAL A 233 -19.35 11.00 -10.35
C VAL A 233 -19.39 12.33 -9.60
N VAL A 234 -18.22 12.94 -9.37
CA VAL A 234 -18.10 14.26 -8.73
C VAL A 234 -18.76 15.34 -9.58
N LYS A 235 -18.51 15.39 -10.90
CA LYS A 235 -19.18 16.33 -11.81
C LYS A 235 -20.70 16.12 -11.86
N ALA A 236 -21.20 14.88 -11.76
CA ALA A 236 -22.64 14.63 -11.66
C ALA A 236 -23.25 15.20 -10.36
N LYS A 237 -22.56 15.05 -9.21
CA LYS A 237 -22.97 15.69 -7.94
C LYS A 237 -22.94 17.21 -8.01
N LEU A 238 -21.90 17.80 -8.60
CA LEU A 238 -21.79 19.25 -8.79
C LEU A 238 -22.92 19.80 -9.66
N ARG A 239 -23.29 19.12 -10.76
CA ARG A 239 -24.47 19.50 -11.57
C ARG A 239 -25.77 19.49 -10.76
N LYS A 240 -25.95 18.48 -9.89
CA LYS A 240 -27.13 18.38 -9.01
C LYS A 240 -27.16 19.51 -7.99
N TRP A 241 -26.05 19.79 -7.32
CA TRP A 241 -25.93 20.92 -6.38
C TRP A 241 -26.17 22.28 -7.05
N LEU A 242 -25.77 22.43 -8.31
CA LEU A 242 -26.05 23.64 -9.09
C LEU A 242 -27.54 23.80 -9.41
N GLN A 243 -28.24 22.69 -9.71
CA GLN A 243 -29.71 22.68 -9.88
C GLN A 243 -30.44 22.94 -8.56
N GLU A 244 -29.87 22.51 -7.43
CA GLU A 244 -30.37 22.76 -6.06
C GLU A 244 -30.03 24.16 -5.54
N GLY A 245 -29.33 25.01 -6.33
CA GLY A 245 -28.99 26.38 -5.94
C GLY A 245 -27.95 26.49 -4.83
N VAL A 246 -27.11 25.46 -4.63
CA VAL A 246 -26.09 25.46 -3.57
C VAL A 246 -25.10 26.61 -3.78
N HIS A 247 -24.85 27.38 -2.73
CA HIS A 247 -23.94 28.53 -2.79
C HIS A 247 -22.47 28.09 -2.99
N PRO A 248 -21.67 28.75 -3.84
CA PRO A 248 -20.29 28.34 -4.14
C PRO A 248 -19.39 28.16 -2.91
N THR A 249 -19.57 28.98 -1.87
CA THR A 249 -18.79 28.88 -0.62
C THR A 249 -19.00 27.57 0.13
N GLU A 250 -20.13 26.88 -0.06
CA GLU A 250 -20.39 25.58 0.57
C GLU A 250 -19.74 24.40 -0.19
N ILE A 251 -19.37 24.61 -1.46
CA ILE A 251 -18.99 23.51 -2.37
C ILE A 251 -17.70 22.83 -1.92
N GLY A 252 -16.69 23.58 -1.47
CA GLY A 252 -15.45 23.00 -0.93
C GLY A 252 -15.73 22.05 0.25
N ALA A 253 -16.60 22.46 1.18
CA ALA A 253 -17.00 21.63 2.32
C ALA A 253 -17.82 20.39 1.90
N LYS A 254 -18.74 20.53 0.94
CA LYS A 254 -19.54 19.40 0.41
C LYS A 254 -18.68 18.41 -0.40
N LEU A 255 -17.69 18.89 -1.13
CA LEU A 255 -16.68 18.07 -1.83
C LEU A 255 -15.81 17.27 -0.85
N GLY A 256 -15.31 17.91 0.22
CA GLY A 256 -14.57 17.23 1.28
C GLY A 256 -15.39 16.11 1.95
N LYS A 257 -16.68 16.34 2.21
CA LYS A 257 -17.60 15.31 2.76
C LYS A 257 -17.79 14.09 1.86
N ILE A 258 -17.72 14.25 0.53
CA ILE A 258 -17.76 13.11 -0.41
C ILE A 258 -16.37 12.52 -0.73
N GLY A 259 -15.31 12.96 -0.02
CA GLY A 259 -13.96 12.39 -0.10
C GLY A 259 -13.08 12.92 -1.23
N VAL A 260 -13.42 14.07 -1.82
CA VAL A 260 -12.56 14.74 -2.81
C VAL A 260 -11.43 15.48 -2.08
N THR A 261 -10.18 15.21 -2.46
CA THR A 261 -8.97 15.78 -1.86
C THR A 261 -8.57 17.11 -2.49
N ASP A 262 -8.36 17.14 -3.81
CA ASP A 262 -8.24 18.38 -4.59
C ASP A 262 -9.64 18.95 -4.81
N THR A 263 -10.07 19.89 -3.95
CA THR A 263 -11.36 20.54 -4.08
C THR A 263 -11.32 21.78 -4.99
N ALA A 264 -10.16 22.42 -5.16
CA ALA A 264 -10.00 23.68 -5.87
C ALA A 264 -10.46 23.57 -7.33
N LYS A 265 -9.95 22.57 -8.07
CA LYS A 265 -10.35 22.26 -9.45
C LYS A 265 -11.87 22.18 -9.65
N TYR A 266 -12.58 21.63 -8.66
CA TYR A 266 -14.02 21.41 -8.74
C TYR A 266 -14.85 22.62 -8.29
N VAL A 267 -14.31 23.44 -7.38
CA VAL A 267 -14.91 24.74 -7.00
C VAL A 267 -14.84 25.70 -8.19
N ASP A 268 -13.69 25.81 -8.86
CA ASP A 268 -13.54 26.58 -10.10
C ASP A 268 -14.52 26.11 -11.18
N TRP A 269 -14.59 24.79 -11.42
CA TRP A 269 -15.55 24.23 -12.37
C TRP A 269 -17.00 24.57 -12.04
N TYR A 270 -17.35 24.59 -10.74
CA TYR A 270 -18.71 24.90 -10.28
C TYR A 270 -19.08 26.37 -10.50
N ILE A 271 -18.14 27.29 -10.25
CA ILE A 271 -18.30 28.74 -10.47
C ILE A 271 -18.41 29.06 -11.97
N ASP A 272 -17.59 28.42 -12.79
CA ASP A 272 -17.52 28.68 -14.23
C ASP A 272 -18.71 28.07 -15.00
N ALA A 273 -19.26 26.93 -14.56
CA ALA A 273 -20.27 26.17 -15.31
C ALA A 273 -21.54 27.00 -15.68
N PRO A 274 -22.15 27.80 -14.78
CA PRO A 274 -23.26 28.70 -15.13
C PRO A 274 -22.89 29.76 -16.17
N VAL A 275 -21.66 30.30 -16.08
CA VAL A 275 -21.17 31.34 -17.01
C VAL A 275 -21.00 30.72 -18.40
N VAL A 276 -20.32 29.58 -18.49
CA VAL A 276 -20.13 28.84 -19.75
C VAL A 276 -21.47 28.41 -20.37
N ALA A 277 -22.48 28.04 -19.56
CA ALA A 277 -23.83 27.73 -20.07
C ALA A 277 -24.54 28.96 -20.66
N LYS A 278 -24.43 30.13 -20.02
CA LYS A 278 -24.93 31.41 -20.57
C LYS A 278 -24.20 31.78 -21.87
N LEU A 279 -22.87 31.67 -21.90
CA LEU A 279 -22.06 31.92 -23.09
C LEU A 279 -22.48 31.06 -24.28
N LYS A 280 -22.64 29.74 -24.10
CA LYS A 280 -23.15 28.83 -25.15
C LYS A 280 -24.52 29.27 -25.67
N THR A 281 -25.41 29.71 -24.78
CA THR A 281 -26.74 30.23 -25.15
C THR A 281 -26.64 31.52 -25.97
N TRP A 282 -25.72 32.42 -25.63
CA TRP A 282 -25.50 33.68 -26.35
C TRP A 282 -24.83 33.47 -27.71
N VAL A 283 -23.82 32.61 -27.79
CA VAL A 283 -23.20 32.16 -29.05
C VAL A 283 -24.29 31.64 -29.99
N ASN A 284 -25.15 30.72 -29.52
CA ASN A 284 -26.22 30.16 -30.33
C ASN A 284 -27.23 31.23 -30.83
N ARG A 285 -27.45 32.30 -30.06
CA ARG A 285 -28.29 33.46 -30.42
C ARG A 285 -27.63 34.47 -31.37
N GLY A 286 -26.39 34.26 -31.80
CA GLY A 286 -25.69 35.13 -32.76
C GLY A 286 -24.83 36.24 -32.15
N LEU A 287 -24.64 36.26 -30.83
CA LEU A 287 -23.77 37.27 -30.22
C LEU A 287 -22.30 37.01 -30.60
N TYR A 288 -21.55 38.08 -30.84
CA TYR A 288 -20.11 38.04 -31.15
C TYR A 288 -19.25 38.37 -29.91
N PRO A 289 -17.94 38.06 -29.90
CA PRO A 289 -17.13 38.04 -28.67
C PRO A 289 -17.18 39.31 -27.79
N PRO A 290 -16.94 40.54 -28.31
CA PRO A 290 -17.18 41.78 -27.56
C PRO A 290 -18.55 41.91 -26.89
N GLN A 291 -19.66 41.53 -27.55
CA GLN A 291 -21.00 41.61 -26.94
C GLN A 291 -21.16 40.66 -25.77
N MET A 292 -20.60 39.45 -25.87
CA MET A 292 -20.64 38.47 -24.79
C MET A 292 -19.81 38.94 -23.60
N LEU A 293 -18.62 39.49 -23.84
CA LEU A 293 -17.77 40.07 -22.79
C LEU A 293 -18.45 41.26 -22.09
N ALA A 294 -19.09 42.15 -22.85
CA ALA A 294 -19.87 43.26 -22.30
C ALA A 294 -21.05 42.75 -21.44
N LYS A 295 -21.77 41.71 -21.89
CA LYS A 295 -22.85 41.09 -21.10
C LYS A 295 -22.36 40.36 -19.85
N LEU A 296 -21.16 39.79 -19.84
CA LEU A 296 -20.57 39.23 -18.61
C LEU A 296 -20.28 40.33 -17.59
N LYS A 297 -19.63 41.42 -18.02
CA LYS A 297 -19.34 42.59 -17.16
C LYS A 297 -20.64 43.20 -16.60
N GLY A 298 -21.65 43.42 -17.45
CA GLY A 298 -22.97 43.92 -17.04
C GLY A 298 -23.77 42.95 -16.15
N ALA A 299 -23.43 41.66 -16.13
CA ALA A 299 -24.00 40.66 -15.23
C ALA A 299 -23.23 40.51 -13.91
N GLY A 300 -22.27 41.39 -13.60
CA GLY A 300 -21.50 41.37 -12.36
C GLY A 300 -20.40 40.31 -12.30
N VAL A 301 -20.01 39.70 -13.44
CA VAL A 301 -18.88 38.77 -13.48
C VAL A 301 -17.57 39.57 -13.37
N THR A 302 -17.01 39.59 -12.16
CA THR A 302 -15.83 40.40 -11.80
C THR A 302 -14.61 40.12 -12.67
N ASP A 303 -14.32 38.85 -12.93
CA ASP A 303 -13.31 38.42 -13.90
C ASP A 303 -13.96 37.93 -15.21
N ALA A 304 -14.63 38.85 -15.91
CA ALA A 304 -15.15 38.56 -17.25
C ALA A 304 -14.04 38.26 -18.28
N GLN A 305 -12.81 38.71 -18.04
CA GLN A 305 -11.70 38.61 -18.99
C GLN A 305 -11.12 37.19 -19.07
N ARG A 306 -11.07 36.44 -17.96
CA ARG A 306 -10.77 34.99 -17.91
C ARG A 306 -11.56 34.16 -18.93
N TYR A 307 -12.77 34.59 -19.28
CA TYR A 307 -13.62 33.88 -20.23
C TYR A 307 -13.34 34.20 -21.70
N TYR A 308 -12.49 35.17 -22.04
CA TYR A 308 -12.29 35.64 -23.42
C TYR A 308 -11.93 34.51 -24.40
N ASN A 309 -10.98 33.64 -24.02
CA ASN A 309 -10.58 32.51 -24.87
C ASN A 309 -11.75 31.54 -25.10
N THR A 310 -12.49 31.18 -24.04
CA THR A 310 -13.71 30.36 -24.13
C THR A 310 -14.79 30.99 -25.02
N ILE A 311 -14.93 32.32 -24.98
CA ILE A 311 -15.87 33.06 -25.84
C ILE A 311 -15.45 32.96 -27.32
N VAL A 312 -14.16 33.13 -27.61
CA VAL A 312 -13.60 33.02 -28.97
C VAL A 312 -13.74 31.59 -29.51
N ASP A 313 -13.39 30.58 -28.71
CA ASP A 313 -13.48 29.17 -29.09
C ASP A 313 -14.92 28.75 -29.43
N LEU A 314 -15.88 29.08 -28.56
CA LEU A 314 -17.29 28.75 -28.78
C LEU A 314 -17.85 29.46 -30.03
N TYR A 315 -17.45 30.72 -30.26
CA TYR A 315 -17.83 31.47 -31.45
C TYR A 315 -17.24 30.83 -32.73
N GLY A 316 -15.94 30.50 -32.72
CA GLY A 316 -15.26 29.83 -33.83
C GLY A 316 -15.87 28.47 -34.17
N GLN A 317 -16.19 27.65 -33.15
CA GLN A 317 -16.91 26.39 -33.33
C GLN A 317 -18.27 26.57 -34.01
N ARG A 318 -19.02 27.62 -33.65
CA ARG A 318 -20.31 27.93 -34.30
C ARG A 318 -20.13 28.39 -35.74
N GLN A 319 -19.13 29.22 -36.04
CA GLN A 319 -18.85 29.65 -37.42
C GLN A 319 -18.46 28.46 -38.31
N ALA A 320 -17.59 27.58 -37.83
CA ALA A 320 -17.24 26.34 -38.53
C ALA A 320 -18.47 25.43 -38.76
N ALA A 321 -19.38 25.35 -37.78
CA ALA A 321 -20.62 24.58 -37.92
C ALA A 321 -21.62 25.20 -38.93
N LEU A 322 -21.70 26.53 -39.02
CA LEU A 322 -22.50 27.22 -40.03
C LEU A 322 -21.92 27.02 -41.43
N TYR A 323 -20.60 27.17 -41.59
CA TYR A 323 -19.92 26.98 -42.88
C TYR A 323 -20.06 25.54 -43.42
N ARG A 324 -19.99 24.53 -42.54
CA ARG A 324 -20.28 23.14 -42.93
C ARG A 324 -21.72 22.92 -43.40
N LYS A 325 -22.69 23.66 -42.86
CA LYS A 325 -24.10 23.59 -43.28
C LYS A 325 -24.38 24.32 -44.60
N THR A 326 -23.53 25.26 -45.02
CA THR A 326 -23.65 25.94 -46.31
C THR A 326 -22.94 25.21 -47.45
N LEU A 327 -22.17 24.16 -47.15
CA LEU A 327 -21.46 23.31 -48.12
C LEU A 327 -22.11 21.93 -48.31
N ALA A 328 -23.21 21.64 -47.61
CA ALA A 328 -23.92 20.37 -47.59
C ALA A 328 -25.37 20.56 -48.05
#